data_AF-A0A937WZ00-F1
#
_entry.id   AF-A0A937WZ00-F1
#
_cell.length_a   1.000
_cell.length_b   1.000
_cell.length_c   1.000
_cell.angle_alpha   90.00
_cell.angle_beta   90.00
_cell.angle_gamma   90.00
#
_symmetry.space_group_name_H-M   'P 1'
#
loop_
_entity.id
_entity.type
_entity.pdbx_description
1 polymer ?
#
loop_
_entity_poly.entity_id
_entity_poly.type
_entity_poly.pdbx_seq_one_letter_code
_entity_poly.pdbx_strand_id
1 'polypeptide(L)'
;MPPPSYGILYNWDGAPHAYGEVPQSLDHFVEKTYTPLENTQVGALFWCVGEHAARWKSDVLELLGDVHGRRYENAYSYLFTENVRQMMERGEDPQQALVDRGHALGRHVYASIRMNDNHFDGKLVKDLPTLHHTELTRMRIEHPEWVLGDRTSEWFALSWNFAVPEVRELRYAHVAEICERYEWDGVELD
;
A
#
# COMPACT_ATOMS: atom_id res chain seq x y z
N MET A 1 36.42 8.84 -1.04
CA MET A 1 36.30 7.93 -2.20
C MET A 1 35.02 8.30 -2.93
N PRO A 2 35.00 8.36 -4.27
CA PRO A 2 33.74 8.48 -4.99
C PRO A 2 32.87 7.26 -4.68
N PRO A 3 31.53 7.42 -4.63
CA PRO A 3 30.64 6.30 -4.38
C PRO A 3 30.76 5.24 -5.50
N PRO A 4 30.48 3.96 -5.20
CA PRO A 4 30.59 2.88 -6.18
C PRO A 4 29.60 3.05 -7.35
N SER A 5 29.92 2.52 -8.53
CA SER A 5 29.14 2.72 -9.76
C SER A 5 27.91 1.81 -9.92
N TYR A 6 27.31 1.32 -8.83
CA TYR A 6 26.07 0.52 -8.90
C TYR A 6 24.83 1.41 -8.75
N GLY A 7 23.72 1.01 -9.36
CA GLY A 7 22.43 1.66 -9.17
C GLY A 7 21.78 1.23 -7.86
N ILE A 8 21.05 2.13 -7.21
CA ILE A 8 20.26 1.82 -6.01
C ILE A 8 18.78 1.72 -6.38
N LEU A 9 18.16 0.63 -5.94
CA LEU A 9 16.70 0.51 -5.86
C LEU A 9 16.29 0.94 -4.46
N TYR A 10 15.33 1.85 -4.36
CA TYR A 10 14.83 2.34 -3.08
C TYR A 10 13.36 1.99 -2.94
N ASN A 11 13.03 1.11 -1.98
CA ASN A 11 11.65 0.79 -1.65
C ASN A 11 11.10 1.81 -0.65
N TRP A 12 9.87 2.30 -0.90
CA TRP A 12 9.16 3.22 -0.02
C TRP A 12 7.77 2.68 0.30
N ASP A 13 7.50 2.45 1.58
CA ASP A 13 6.26 1.86 2.10
C ASP A 13 4.96 2.66 1.90
N GLY A 14 5.06 3.89 1.38
CA GLY A 14 3.93 4.82 1.25
C GLY A 14 3.87 5.90 2.34
N ALA A 15 4.81 5.91 3.30
CA ALA A 15 4.83 6.85 4.42
C ALA A 15 4.71 8.36 4.07
N PRO A 16 5.09 8.87 2.87
CA PRO A 16 4.88 10.27 2.51
C PRO A 16 3.43 10.74 2.61
N HIS A 17 2.45 9.83 2.52
CA HIS A 17 1.04 10.14 2.79
C HIS A 17 0.78 10.57 4.25
N ALA A 18 1.66 10.22 5.20
CA ALA A 18 1.53 10.58 6.61
C ALA A 18 2.47 11.71 7.07
N TYR A 19 3.29 12.28 6.16
CA TYR A 19 4.29 13.29 6.52
C TYR A 19 3.73 14.72 6.63
N GLY A 20 2.48 14.94 6.20
CA GLY A 20 1.81 16.23 6.24
C GLY A 20 0.51 16.18 7.04
N GLU A 21 0.02 17.36 7.41
CA GLU A 21 -1.32 17.53 7.96
C GLU A 21 -2.39 17.19 6.92
N VAL A 22 -3.60 16.88 7.39
CA VAL A 22 -4.77 16.65 6.54
C VAL A 22 -5.51 17.99 6.33
N PRO A 23 -5.80 18.41 5.09
CA PRO A 23 -5.47 17.74 3.82
C PRO A 23 -4.05 18.03 3.32
N GLN A 24 -3.36 16.99 2.87
CA GLN A 24 -2.15 17.08 2.06
C GLN A 24 -2.53 17.33 0.58
N SER A 25 -1.84 18.28 -0.06
CA SER A 25 -1.96 18.49 -1.51
C SER A 25 -1.14 17.47 -2.30
N LEU A 26 -1.56 17.20 -3.54
CA LEU A 26 -0.84 16.32 -4.46
C LEU A 26 0.62 16.76 -4.66
N ASP A 27 0.84 18.07 -4.87
CA ASP A 27 2.19 18.63 -5.03
C ASP A 27 3.07 18.38 -3.81
N HIS A 28 2.52 18.56 -2.60
CA HIS A 28 3.28 18.33 -1.38
C HIS A 28 3.61 16.85 -1.17
N PHE A 29 2.69 15.95 -1.50
CA PHE A 29 2.92 14.51 -1.48
C PHE A 29 4.07 14.11 -2.41
N VAL A 30 4.03 14.59 -3.65
CA VAL A 30 5.05 14.32 -4.66
C VAL A 30 6.40 14.93 -4.27
N GLU A 31 6.41 16.17 -3.76
CA GLU A 31 7.60 16.85 -3.23
C GLU A 31 8.24 16.04 -2.11
N LYS A 32 7.46 15.62 -1.10
CA LYS A 32 7.94 14.82 0.04
C LYS A 32 8.48 13.46 -0.37
N THR A 33 7.93 12.88 -1.43
CA THR A 33 8.41 11.61 -1.99
C THR A 33 9.74 11.80 -2.71
N TYR A 34 9.89 12.78 -3.59
CA TYR A 34 11.08 12.83 -4.45
C TYR A 34 12.26 13.65 -3.90
N THR A 35 12.00 14.64 -3.03
CA THR A 35 13.06 15.50 -2.48
C THR A 35 14.20 14.70 -1.82
N PRO A 36 13.93 13.65 -1.02
CA PRO A 36 15.00 12.86 -0.42
C PRO A 36 15.82 12.03 -1.42
N LEU A 37 15.32 11.87 -2.65
CA LEU A 37 15.97 11.09 -3.71
C LEU A 37 16.77 11.97 -4.66
N GLU A 38 16.62 13.30 -4.63
CA GLU A 38 17.35 14.21 -5.52
C GLU A 38 18.86 14.19 -5.25
N ASN A 39 19.66 14.24 -6.32
CA ASN A 39 21.13 14.19 -6.24
C ASN A 39 21.71 12.94 -5.54
N THR A 40 20.96 11.83 -5.54
CA THR A 40 21.41 10.53 -5.02
C THR A 40 21.70 9.52 -6.14
N GLN A 41 22.22 8.35 -5.80
CA GLN A 41 22.44 7.22 -6.72
C GLN A 41 21.19 6.35 -6.95
N VAL A 42 20.06 6.69 -6.34
CA VAL A 42 18.81 5.97 -6.55
C VAL A 42 18.43 6.10 -8.02
N GLY A 43 18.24 4.97 -8.70
CA GLY A 43 17.83 4.91 -10.11
C GLY A 43 16.37 4.47 -10.27
N ALA A 44 15.83 3.76 -9.28
CA ALA A 44 14.46 3.29 -9.29
C ALA A 44 13.81 3.45 -7.91
N LEU A 45 12.57 3.95 -7.91
CA LEU A 45 11.69 3.96 -6.76
C LEU A 45 10.76 2.75 -6.85
N PHE A 46 10.77 1.92 -5.81
CA PHE A 46 9.83 0.82 -5.64
C PHE A 46 8.76 1.31 -4.66
N TRP A 47 7.63 1.75 -5.21
CA TRP A 47 6.58 2.40 -4.44
C TRP A 47 5.58 1.38 -3.95
N CYS A 48 5.48 1.23 -2.62
CA CYS A 48 4.54 0.32 -2.01
C CYS A 48 3.10 0.83 -2.18
N VAL A 49 2.31 0.10 -2.97
CA VAL A 49 0.89 0.40 -3.17
C VAL A 49 0.01 -0.18 -2.05
N GLY A 50 0.60 -0.95 -1.13
CA GLY A 50 -0.09 -1.61 -0.02
C GLY A 50 -0.45 -3.07 -0.33
N GLU A 51 -1.32 -3.66 0.51
CA GLU A 51 -1.85 -5.01 0.29
C GLU A 51 -3.37 -5.06 0.33
N HIS A 52 -3.93 -4.67 1.47
CA HIS A 52 -5.25 -5.15 1.90
C HIS A 52 -6.37 -4.25 1.41
N ALA A 53 -6.13 -2.94 1.40
CA ALA A 53 -7.05 -1.92 0.95
C ALA A 53 -6.38 -0.99 -0.07
N ALA A 54 -7.18 -0.48 -1.00
CA ALA A 54 -6.70 0.37 -2.07
C ALA A 54 -6.29 1.76 -1.57
N ARG A 55 -5.25 2.29 -2.21
CA ARG A 55 -4.80 3.69 -2.14
C ARG A 55 -5.18 4.49 -3.40
N TRP A 56 -6.10 3.95 -4.19
CA TRP A 56 -6.65 4.46 -5.43
C TRP A 56 -8.14 4.09 -5.52
N LYS A 57 -8.84 4.58 -6.56
CA LYS A 57 -10.24 4.21 -6.83
C LYS A 57 -10.31 2.81 -7.44
N SER A 58 -10.17 1.78 -6.62
CA SER A 58 -10.18 0.36 -7.03
C SER A 58 -11.60 -0.17 -7.27
N ASP A 59 -11.71 -1.10 -8.23
CA ASP A 59 -12.90 -1.94 -8.48
C ASP A 59 -12.76 -3.34 -7.84
N VAL A 60 -11.58 -3.66 -7.28
CA VAL A 60 -11.22 -4.97 -6.72
C VAL A 60 -11.13 -4.93 -5.19
N LEU A 61 -10.52 -3.88 -4.64
CA LEU A 61 -10.22 -3.73 -3.23
C LEU A 61 -11.08 -2.65 -2.57
N GLU A 62 -11.35 -2.84 -1.28
CA GLU A 62 -11.99 -1.80 -0.44
C GLU A 62 -11.05 -0.61 -0.29
N LEU A 63 -11.59 0.61 -0.20
CA LEU A 63 -10.76 1.78 0.03
C LEU A 63 -10.36 1.87 1.51
N LEU A 64 -9.12 2.29 1.77
CA LEU A 64 -8.59 2.39 3.14
C LEU A 64 -9.57 3.08 4.11
N GLY A 65 -9.91 2.41 5.22
CA GLY A 65 -10.83 2.93 6.23
C GLY A 65 -12.32 2.69 5.95
N ASP A 66 -12.72 2.06 4.83
CA ASP A 66 -14.13 1.76 4.52
C ASP A 66 -14.76 0.81 5.55
N VAL A 67 -14.04 -0.24 5.95
CA VAL A 67 -14.53 -1.27 6.89
C VAL A 67 -14.96 -0.68 8.23
N HIS A 68 -14.29 0.38 8.68
CA HIS A 68 -14.56 1.04 9.96
C HIS A 68 -15.19 2.42 9.82
N GLY A 69 -15.65 2.79 8.61
CA GLY A 69 -16.33 4.06 8.36
C GLY A 69 -15.48 5.28 8.71
N ARG A 70 -14.21 5.29 8.29
CA ARG A 70 -13.23 6.38 8.54
C ARG A 70 -12.99 6.66 10.02
N ARG A 71 -13.03 5.61 10.84
CA ARG A 71 -12.57 5.63 12.24
C ARG A 71 -11.25 4.90 12.32
N TYR A 72 -10.24 5.57 12.87
CA TYR A 72 -8.85 5.14 12.83
C TYR A 72 -8.35 4.78 14.23
N GLU A 73 -7.47 3.80 14.31
CA GLU A 73 -6.91 3.29 15.55
C GLU A 73 -5.86 4.24 16.17
N ASN A 74 -5.26 5.14 15.37
CA ASN A 74 -4.30 6.13 15.85
C ASN A 74 -4.17 7.34 14.87
N ALA A 75 -3.41 8.36 15.29
CA ALA A 75 -3.21 9.58 14.52
C ALA A 75 -2.46 9.35 13.20
N TYR A 76 -1.52 8.40 13.16
CA TYR A 76 -0.79 8.06 11.94
C TYR A 76 -1.74 7.48 10.89
N SER A 77 -2.57 6.50 11.27
CA SER A 77 -3.55 5.89 10.36
C SER A 77 -4.59 6.90 9.86
N TYR A 78 -4.98 7.86 10.72
CA TYR A 78 -5.80 9.01 10.30
C TYR A 78 -5.09 9.85 9.23
N LEU A 79 -3.87 10.33 9.51
CA LEU A 79 -3.12 11.19 8.58
C LEU A 79 -2.90 10.49 7.24
N PHE A 80 -2.38 9.27 7.27
CA PHE A 80 -2.11 8.45 6.10
C PHE A 80 -3.38 8.28 5.24
N THR A 81 -4.46 7.79 5.86
CA THR A 81 -5.66 7.40 5.14
C THR A 81 -6.41 8.61 4.61
N GLU A 82 -6.58 9.65 5.44
CA GLU A 82 -7.33 10.83 5.04
C GLU A 82 -6.62 11.64 3.96
N ASN A 83 -5.29 11.69 3.96
CA ASN A 83 -4.55 12.33 2.88
C ASN A 83 -4.77 11.62 1.54
N VAL A 84 -4.72 10.29 1.52
CA VAL A 84 -5.02 9.48 0.33
C VAL A 84 -6.47 9.72 -0.11
N ARG A 85 -7.43 9.56 0.80
CA ARG A 85 -8.87 9.68 0.49
C ARG A 85 -9.24 11.07 -0.02
N GLN A 86 -8.76 12.13 0.64
CA GLN A 86 -9.13 13.49 0.27
C GLN A 86 -8.51 13.92 -1.06
N MET A 87 -7.34 13.39 -1.47
CA MET A 87 -6.85 13.55 -2.84
C MET A 87 -7.85 12.97 -3.85
N MET A 88 -8.30 11.74 -3.65
CA MET A 88 -9.27 11.09 -4.55
C MET A 88 -10.65 11.78 -4.57
N GLU A 89 -11.10 12.30 -3.43
CA GLU A 89 -12.33 13.10 -3.31
C GLU A 89 -12.23 14.41 -4.10
N ARG A 90 -11.04 15.00 -4.20
CA ARG A 90 -10.76 16.16 -5.08
C ARG A 90 -10.61 15.81 -6.56
N GLY A 91 -10.66 14.52 -6.90
CA GLY A 91 -10.44 14.03 -8.27
C GLY A 91 -8.97 13.90 -8.65
N GLU A 92 -8.05 13.98 -7.68
CA GLU A 92 -6.62 13.77 -7.87
C GLU A 92 -6.30 12.27 -7.82
N ASP A 93 -5.22 11.85 -8.51
CA ASP A 93 -4.69 10.50 -8.43
C ASP A 93 -3.23 10.53 -7.93
N PRO A 94 -2.98 10.15 -6.65
CA PRO A 94 -1.64 10.17 -6.10
C PRO A 94 -0.68 9.17 -6.75
N GLN A 95 -1.18 8.02 -7.24
CA GLN A 95 -0.30 7.02 -7.85
C GLN A 95 0.18 7.52 -9.21
N GLN A 96 -0.72 8.05 -10.04
CA GLN A 96 -0.34 8.62 -11.34
C GLN A 96 0.63 9.80 -11.17
N ALA A 97 0.36 10.71 -10.24
CA ALA A 97 1.23 11.87 -10.02
C ALA A 97 2.64 11.46 -9.53
N LEU A 98 2.72 10.38 -8.74
CA LEU A 98 3.99 9.81 -8.30
C LEU A 98 4.77 9.20 -9.46
N VAL A 99 4.11 8.45 -10.35
CA VAL A 99 4.72 7.89 -11.58
C VAL A 99 5.23 9.02 -12.48
N ASP A 100 4.37 9.98 -12.81
CA ASP A 100 4.68 11.12 -13.68
C ASP A 100 5.90 11.90 -13.18
N ARG A 101 5.97 12.17 -11.87
CA ARG A 101 7.11 12.87 -11.28
C ARG A 101 8.39 12.04 -11.38
N GLY A 102 8.32 10.73 -11.15
CA GLY A 102 9.48 9.85 -11.26
C GLY A 102 10.06 9.88 -12.66
N HIS A 103 9.20 9.73 -13.68
CA HIS A 103 9.60 9.83 -15.08
C HIS A 103 10.16 11.21 -15.44
N ALA A 104 9.55 12.30 -14.96
CA ALA A 104 10.06 13.65 -15.18
C ALA A 104 11.45 13.90 -14.56
N LEU A 105 11.78 13.15 -13.50
CA LEU A 105 13.10 13.17 -12.85
C LEU A 105 14.08 12.14 -13.44
N GLY A 106 13.70 11.41 -14.50
CA GLY A 106 14.52 10.37 -15.11
C GLY A 106 14.72 9.15 -14.21
N ARG A 107 13.73 8.82 -13.38
CA ARG A 107 13.73 7.66 -12.49
C ARG A 107 12.75 6.62 -12.98
N HIS A 108 13.09 5.35 -12.81
CA HIS A 108 12.09 4.28 -12.96
C HIS A 108 11.21 4.22 -11.72
N VAL A 109 9.94 3.89 -11.90
CA VAL A 109 8.95 3.76 -10.83
C VAL A 109 8.27 2.40 -10.96
N TYR A 110 8.44 1.56 -9.95
CA TYR A 110 7.87 0.22 -9.87
C TYR A 110 6.75 0.19 -8.84
N ALA A 111 5.65 -0.50 -9.16
CA ALA A 111 4.66 -0.86 -8.15
C ALA A 111 5.23 -1.97 -7.27
N SER A 112 5.39 -1.73 -5.97
CA SER A 112 5.71 -2.75 -4.98
C SER A 112 4.44 -3.17 -4.26
N ILE A 113 4.07 -4.44 -4.40
CA ILE A 113 2.82 -4.97 -3.88
C ILE A 113 3.16 -5.89 -2.72
N ARG A 114 2.76 -5.51 -1.51
CA ARG A 114 2.86 -6.41 -0.36
C ARG A 114 1.90 -7.56 -0.58
N MET A 115 2.40 -8.78 -0.58
CA MET A 115 1.64 -9.97 -0.92
C MET A 115 0.94 -10.58 0.29
N ASN A 116 1.48 -10.38 1.50
CA ASN A 116 0.93 -10.97 2.73
C ASN A 116 1.41 -10.29 4.05
N ASP A 117 1.53 -8.96 4.05
CA ASP A 117 1.59 -8.08 5.20
C ASP A 117 0.65 -8.53 6.34
N ASN A 118 1.20 -8.58 7.54
CA ASN A 118 0.46 -9.01 8.72
C ASN A 118 0.70 -8.09 9.91
N HIS A 119 0.71 -6.78 9.69
CA HIS A 119 0.78 -5.77 10.77
C HIS A 119 -0.52 -5.69 11.59
N PHE A 120 -1.08 -6.84 11.96
CA PHE A 120 -2.19 -6.97 12.89
C PHE A 120 -1.71 -7.24 14.32
N ASP A 121 -0.45 -6.96 14.67
CA ASP A 121 0.07 -7.07 16.05
C ASP A 121 -0.24 -8.40 16.75
N GLY A 122 -0.05 -9.52 16.03
CA GLY A 122 -0.27 -10.87 16.54
C GLY A 122 -1.73 -11.25 16.83
N LYS A 123 -2.71 -10.51 16.31
CA LYS A 123 -4.14 -10.87 16.43
C LYS A 123 -4.42 -12.23 15.79
N LEU A 124 -5.39 -12.93 16.34
CA LEU A 124 -5.78 -14.28 15.93
C LEU A 124 -7.17 -14.25 15.28
N VAL A 125 -7.56 -15.38 14.67
CA VAL A 125 -8.88 -15.54 14.01
C VAL A 125 -10.05 -15.15 14.92
N LYS A 126 -9.96 -15.47 16.22
CA LYS A 126 -10.98 -15.13 17.22
C LYS A 126 -11.18 -13.62 17.43
N ASP A 127 -10.18 -12.81 17.07
CA ASP A 127 -10.18 -11.37 17.30
C ASP A 127 -10.80 -10.60 16.11
N LEU A 128 -10.88 -11.22 14.92
CA LEU A 128 -11.41 -10.62 13.69
C LEU A 128 -12.77 -9.90 13.85
N PRO A 129 -13.77 -10.44 14.59
CA PRO A 129 -15.08 -9.79 14.69
C PRO A 129 -15.06 -8.42 15.39
N THR A 130 -14.04 -8.15 16.20
CA THR A 130 -13.92 -6.92 16.99
C THR A 130 -12.62 -6.16 16.72
N LEU A 131 -11.78 -6.65 15.80
CA LEU A 131 -10.53 -6.02 15.45
C LEU A 131 -10.82 -4.66 14.80
N HIS A 132 -10.25 -3.60 15.35
CA HIS A 132 -10.31 -2.26 14.79
C HIS A 132 -8.95 -1.92 14.19
N HIS A 133 -8.82 -2.05 12.88
CA HIS A 133 -7.56 -1.82 12.17
C HIS A 133 -7.84 -1.32 10.74
N THR A 134 -7.18 -0.25 10.32
CA THR A 134 -7.46 0.42 9.04
C THR A 134 -7.29 -0.49 7.80
N GLU A 135 -6.40 -1.47 7.88
CA GLU A 135 -6.12 -2.46 6.82
C GLU A 135 -6.94 -3.78 6.97
N LEU A 136 -7.85 -3.88 7.94
CA LEU A 136 -8.76 -5.03 8.03
C LEU A 136 -9.73 -5.00 6.85
N THR A 137 -9.93 -6.13 6.19
CA THR A 137 -10.88 -6.28 5.08
C THR A 137 -12.13 -7.03 5.51
N ARG A 138 -13.26 -6.75 4.84
CA ARG A 138 -14.49 -7.55 5.01
C ARG A 138 -14.26 -9.02 4.69
N MET A 139 -13.45 -9.29 3.66
CA MET A 139 -13.13 -10.66 3.28
C MET A 139 -12.47 -11.45 4.42
N ARG A 140 -11.58 -10.85 5.22
CA ARG A 140 -11.01 -11.54 6.40
C ARG A 140 -12.07 -11.83 7.46
N ILE A 141 -13.02 -10.91 7.66
CA ILE A 141 -14.11 -11.08 8.64
C ILE A 141 -15.08 -12.17 8.19
N GLU A 142 -15.43 -12.18 6.89
CA GLU A 142 -16.43 -13.07 6.31
C GLU A 142 -15.88 -14.47 6.01
N HIS A 143 -14.57 -14.58 5.75
CA HIS A 143 -13.87 -15.83 5.43
C HIS A 143 -12.66 -16.07 6.35
N PRO A 144 -12.87 -16.24 7.68
CA PRO A 144 -11.79 -16.52 8.62
C PRO A 144 -11.05 -17.84 8.31
N GLU A 145 -11.65 -18.75 7.55
CA GLU A 145 -11.02 -20.01 7.10
C GLU A 145 -9.98 -19.80 5.97
N TRP A 146 -9.92 -18.60 5.38
CA TRP A 146 -8.96 -18.27 4.31
C TRP A 146 -7.61 -17.75 4.83
N VAL A 147 -7.45 -17.52 6.12
CA VAL A 147 -6.15 -17.15 6.72
C VAL A 147 -5.39 -18.37 7.26
N LEU A 148 -4.10 -18.22 7.54
CA LEU A 148 -3.24 -19.32 8.02
C LEU A 148 -3.71 -19.89 9.38
N GLY A 149 -4.23 -19.05 10.27
CA GLY A 149 -4.76 -19.47 11.56
C GLY A 149 -3.70 -20.11 12.46
N ASP A 150 -4.03 -21.24 13.08
CA ASP A 150 -3.18 -21.99 14.00
C ASP A 150 -2.07 -22.81 13.30
N ARG A 151 -2.02 -22.80 11.97
CA ARG A 151 -1.00 -23.49 11.16
C ARG A 151 0.35 -22.77 11.14
N THR A 152 0.45 -21.61 11.77
CA THR A 152 1.66 -20.75 11.78
C THR A 152 1.83 -20.08 13.15
N SER A 153 2.88 -19.27 13.31
CA SER A 153 3.08 -18.47 14.52
C SER A 153 2.03 -17.36 14.65
N GLU A 154 1.78 -16.90 15.88
CA GLU A 154 0.77 -15.86 16.16
C GLU A 154 0.91 -14.62 15.28
N TRP A 155 2.16 -14.22 14.99
CA TRP A 155 2.46 -13.07 14.15
C TRP A 155 1.95 -13.19 12.71
N PHE A 156 1.67 -14.40 12.20
CA PHE A 156 1.19 -14.64 10.83
C PHE A 156 -0.21 -15.27 10.78
N ALA A 157 -0.91 -15.37 11.92
CA ALA A 157 -2.17 -16.09 12.00
C ALA A 157 -3.27 -15.52 11.09
N LEU A 158 -3.23 -14.22 10.80
CA LEU A 158 -4.17 -13.52 9.91
C LEU A 158 -3.65 -13.31 8.48
N SER A 159 -2.47 -13.85 8.16
CA SER A 159 -1.94 -13.85 6.81
C SER A 159 -2.82 -14.74 5.93
N TRP A 160 -3.01 -14.35 4.68
CA TRP A 160 -3.76 -15.12 3.71
C TRP A 160 -3.12 -16.49 3.45
N ASN A 161 -3.96 -17.52 3.33
CA ASN A 161 -3.54 -18.85 2.89
C ASN A 161 -3.62 -18.95 1.36
N PHE A 162 -2.49 -18.78 0.68
CA PHE A 162 -2.39 -18.86 -0.80
C PHE A 162 -2.72 -20.25 -1.37
N ALA A 163 -2.91 -21.29 -0.56
CA ALA A 163 -3.45 -22.57 -1.04
C ALA A 163 -4.94 -22.46 -1.43
N VAL A 164 -5.67 -21.49 -0.90
CA VAL A 164 -7.08 -21.22 -1.24
C VAL A 164 -7.17 -20.56 -2.62
N PRO A 165 -7.91 -21.13 -3.59
CA PRO A 165 -8.04 -20.55 -4.93
C PRO A 165 -8.57 -19.11 -4.94
N GLU A 166 -9.56 -18.81 -4.10
CA GLU A 166 -10.21 -17.50 -3.98
C GLU A 166 -9.23 -16.42 -3.51
N VAL A 167 -8.32 -16.77 -2.60
CA VAL A 167 -7.22 -15.89 -2.17
C VAL A 167 -6.31 -15.57 -3.35
N ARG A 168 -5.90 -16.58 -4.14
CA ARG A 168 -5.03 -16.35 -5.30
C ARG A 168 -5.72 -15.50 -6.35
N GLU A 169 -7.01 -15.71 -6.58
CA GLU A 169 -7.79 -14.91 -7.53
C GLU A 169 -7.89 -13.46 -7.09
N LEU A 170 -8.17 -13.18 -5.80
CA LEU A 170 -8.16 -11.82 -5.27
C LEU A 170 -6.79 -11.16 -5.45
N ARG A 171 -5.70 -11.86 -5.10
CA ARG A 171 -4.34 -11.33 -5.23
C ARG A 171 -3.98 -11.08 -6.69
N TYR A 172 -4.35 -11.98 -7.59
CA TYR A 172 -4.17 -11.80 -9.02
C TYR A 172 -4.94 -10.58 -9.54
N ALA A 173 -6.22 -10.44 -9.19
CA ALA A 173 -7.05 -9.30 -9.59
C ALA A 173 -6.48 -7.96 -9.11
N HIS A 174 -5.96 -7.91 -7.87
CA HIS A 174 -5.26 -6.74 -7.36
C HIS A 174 -4.01 -6.41 -8.18
N VAL A 175 -3.14 -7.39 -8.44
CA VAL A 175 -1.92 -7.20 -9.25
C VAL A 175 -2.28 -6.77 -10.68
N ALA A 176 -3.29 -7.40 -11.29
CA ALA A 176 -3.75 -7.05 -12.64
C ALA A 176 -4.27 -5.60 -12.68
N GLU A 177 -5.13 -5.21 -11.73
CA GLU A 177 -5.69 -3.86 -11.69
C GLU A 177 -4.61 -2.79 -11.59
N ILE A 178 -3.62 -2.95 -10.69
CA ILE A 178 -2.58 -1.94 -10.52
C ILE A 178 -1.67 -1.83 -11.75
N CYS A 179 -1.41 -2.95 -12.44
CA CYS A 179 -0.66 -2.97 -13.69
C CYS A 179 -1.43 -2.36 -14.87
N GLU A 180 -2.75 -2.50 -14.91
CA GLU A 180 -3.59 -1.97 -16.00
C GLU A 180 -3.93 -0.48 -15.85
N ARG A 181 -3.88 0.06 -14.63
CA ARG A 181 -4.28 1.45 -14.32
C ARG A 181 -3.18 2.48 -14.52
N TYR A 182 -1.92 2.10 -14.37
CA TYR A 182 -0.81 3.02 -14.27
C TYR A 182 0.39 2.54 -15.09
N GLU A 183 1.11 3.49 -15.68
CA GLU A 183 2.28 3.25 -16.52
C GLU A 183 3.55 3.03 -15.67
N TRP A 184 3.54 2.00 -14.81
CA TRP A 184 4.73 1.61 -14.04
C TRP A 184 5.83 1.07 -14.98
N ASP A 185 7.10 1.24 -14.58
CA ASP A 185 8.24 0.59 -15.26
C ASP A 185 8.32 -0.92 -14.96
N GLY A 186 7.59 -1.39 -13.95
CA GLY A 186 7.45 -2.79 -13.60
C GLY A 186 6.72 -3.00 -12.28
N VAL A 187 6.65 -4.26 -11.87
CA VAL A 187 5.99 -4.69 -10.63
C VAL A 187 6.91 -5.57 -9.79
N GLU A 188 6.94 -5.33 -8.48
CA GLU A 188 7.54 -6.15 -7.44
C GLU A 188 6.41 -6.82 -6.64
N LEU A 189 6.55 -8.12 -6.39
CA LEU A 189 5.71 -8.89 -5.48
C LEU A 189 6.52 -9.11 -4.19
N ASP A 190 6.26 -8.30 -3.17
CA ASP A 190 6.96 -8.26 -1.86
C ASP A 190 6.31 -9.23 -0.85
#